data_AF-A0A961ZUU2-F1
#
_entry.id   AF-A0A961ZUU2-F1
#
_cell.length_a   1.000
_cell.length_b   1.000
_cell.length_c   1.000
_cell.angle_alpha   90.00
_cell.angle_beta   90.00
_cell.angle_gamma   90.00
#
_symmetry.space_group_name_H-M   'P 1'
#
loop_
_entity.id
_entity.type
_entity.pdbx_description
1 polymer ?
#
loop_
_entity_poly.entity_id
_entity_poly.type
_entity_poly.pdbx_seq_one_letter_code
_entity_poly.pdbx_strand_id
1 'polypeptide(L)'
;MASSVVPHFANDKGVEKIFIGVKEFQCMGARPPYDHPHVFLDMGADGQILCPYCSTLYVHDPRLKPTESDPAECHVVLEAESSNAR
;
A
#
# COMPACT_ATOMS: atom_id res chain seq x y z
N MET A 1 -2.80 -10.69 -20.99
CA MET A 1 -3.54 -10.31 -19.77
C MET A 1 -2.50 -10.24 -18.66
N ALA A 2 -1.91 -9.07 -18.44
CA ALA A 2 -0.93 -8.90 -17.38
C ALA A 2 -1.69 -8.87 -16.05
N SER A 3 -1.56 -9.93 -15.26
CA SER A 3 -1.90 -9.90 -13.84
C SER A 3 -0.88 -8.98 -13.16
N SER A 4 -0.99 -7.67 -13.37
CA SER A 4 -0.22 -6.69 -12.61
C SER A 4 -0.74 -6.80 -11.18
N VAL A 5 0.00 -7.52 -10.34
CA VAL A 5 -0.27 -7.63 -8.92
C VAL A 5 -0.10 -6.22 -8.34
N VAL A 6 -1.23 -5.55 -8.10
CA VAL A 6 -1.23 -4.23 -7.48
C VAL A 6 -0.87 -4.43 -6.00
N PRO A 7 0.25 -3.87 -5.52
CA PRO A 7 0.63 -4.00 -4.12
C PRO A 7 -0.37 -3.27 -3.24
N HIS A 8 -0.68 -3.90 -2.09
CA HIS A 8 -1.60 -3.36 -1.11
C HIS A 8 -0.81 -2.80 0.06
N PHE A 9 -1.17 -1.62 0.52
CA PHE A 9 -0.53 -0.99 1.67
C PHE A 9 -1.56 -0.67 2.76
N ALA A 10 -1.19 -0.96 4.00
CA ALA A 10 -1.94 -0.65 5.19
C ALA A 10 -1.06 0.15 6.17
N ASN A 11 -1.63 1.19 6.77
CA ASN A 11 -0.97 2.03 7.76
C ASN A 11 -1.39 1.62 9.17
N ASP A 12 -0.88 0.47 9.63
CA ASP A 12 -1.17 -0.03 10.99
C ASP A 12 -0.50 0.80 12.09
N LYS A 13 0.63 1.45 11.77
CA LYS A 13 1.37 2.29 12.73
C LYS A 13 0.79 3.69 12.92
N GLY A 14 -0.17 4.11 12.08
CA GLY A 14 -0.67 5.48 12.09
C GLY A 14 0.41 6.49 11.73
N VAL A 15 1.36 6.13 10.85
CA VAL A 15 2.40 7.05 10.39
C VAL A 15 1.82 8.08 9.43
N GLU A 16 2.39 9.28 9.44
CA GLU A 16 1.95 10.37 8.56
C GLU A 16 2.37 10.14 7.10
N LYS A 17 3.49 9.44 6.90
CA LYS A 17 4.14 9.26 5.60
C LYS A 17 4.65 7.82 5.46
N ILE A 18 4.50 7.26 4.26
CA ILE A 18 4.98 5.93 3.89
C ILE A 18 5.71 6.04 2.55
N PHE A 19 6.93 5.54 2.47
CA PHE A 19 7.68 5.43 1.22
C PHE A 19 7.35 4.10 0.54
N ILE A 20 7.10 4.13 -0.77
CA ILE A 20 6.76 2.95 -1.56
C ILE A 20 7.57 2.91 -2.85
N GLY A 21 7.90 1.71 -3.34
CA GLY A 21 8.61 1.51 -4.60
C GLY A 21 7.72 1.47 -5.85
N VAL A 22 6.43 1.80 -5.73
CA VAL A 22 5.47 1.84 -6.84
C VAL A 22 4.73 3.16 -6.90
N LYS A 23 4.20 3.47 -8.08
CA LYS A 23 3.32 4.63 -8.29
C LYS A 23 1.83 4.26 -8.24
N GLU A 24 1.52 3.01 -8.56
CA GLU A 24 0.18 2.45 -8.61
C GLU A 24 0.01 1.44 -7.49
N PHE A 25 -0.90 1.71 -6.55
CA PHE A 25 -1.10 0.86 -5.37
C PHE A 25 -2.51 0.96 -4.82
N GLN A 26 -2.86 0.01 -3.96
CA GLN A 26 -4.15 -0.01 -3.28
C GLN A 26 -3.97 0.30 -1.80
N CYS A 27 -4.60 1.39 -1.34
CA CYS A 27 -4.59 1.78 0.05
C CYS A 27 -5.78 1.12 0.77
N MET A 28 -5.47 0.26 1.75
CA MET A 28 -6.46 -0.39 2.62
C MET A 28 -6.76 0.40 3.89
N GLY A 29 -5.95 1.42 4.18
CA GLY A 29 -6.00 2.14 5.45
C GLY A 29 -5.44 1.32 6.60
N ALA A 30 -6.14 1.22 7.72
CA ALA A 30 -5.71 0.36 8.81
C ALA A 30 -6.22 -1.07 8.58
N ARG A 31 -5.55 -2.09 9.13
CA ARG A 31 -6.13 -3.45 9.16
C ARG A 31 -7.45 -3.47 9.95
N PRO A 32 -8.32 -4.47 9.71
CA PRO A 32 -9.56 -4.65 10.46
C PRO A 32 -9.32 -4.55 11.96
N PRO A 33 -10.18 -3.81 12.72
CA PRO A 33 -11.55 -3.37 12.39
C PRO A 33 -11.69 -1.91 11.90
N TYR A 34 -10.59 -1.21 11.61
CA TYR A 34 -10.61 0.20 11.23
C TYR A 34 -10.35 0.41 9.73
N ASP A 35 -10.58 -0.61 8.91
CA ASP A 35 -10.43 -0.51 7.48
C ASP A 35 -11.50 0.43 6.89
N HIS A 36 -11.12 1.13 5.83
CA HIS A 36 -12.03 1.92 5.01
C HIS A 36 -12.08 1.28 3.61
N PRO A 37 -13.10 1.58 2.77
CA PRO A 37 -13.17 1.01 1.43
C PRO A 37 -11.85 1.19 0.68
N HIS A 38 -11.24 0.07 0.28
CA HIS A 38 -9.92 0.06 -0.33
C HIS A 38 -9.92 0.89 -1.62
N VAL A 39 -9.11 1.94 -1.64
CA VAL A 39 -9.05 2.86 -2.78
C VAL A 39 -7.76 2.64 -3.56
N PHE A 40 -7.89 2.60 -4.88
CA PHE A 40 -6.74 2.59 -5.78
C PHE A 40 -6.21 4.01 -5.94
N LEU A 41 -4.91 4.18 -5.70
CA LEU A 41 -4.20 5.45 -5.82
C LEU A 41 -3.11 5.30 -6.89
N ASP A 42 -3.11 6.22 -7.84
CA ASP A 42 -2.06 6.37 -8.84
C ASP A 42 -1.37 7.72 -8.66
N MET A 43 -0.05 7.70 -8.46
CA MET A 43 0.75 8.92 -8.38
C MET A 43 1.00 9.55 -9.75
N GLY A 44 0.86 8.79 -10.86
CA GLY A 44 1.10 9.29 -12.21
C GLY A 44 2.49 9.91 -12.39
N ALA A 45 2.53 11.19 -12.73
CA ALA A 45 3.76 11.96 -12.92
C ALA A 45 4.35 12.49 -11.60
N ASP A 46 3.54 12.56 -10.54
CA ASP A 46 3.94 13.04 -9.23
C ASP A 46 4.77 11.98 -8.48
N GLY A 47 5.52 12.45 -7.49
CA GLY A 47 6.33 11.59 -6.60
C GLY A 47 5.67 11.30 -5.25
N GLN A 48 4.48 11.83 -5.01
CA GLN A 48 3.75 11.64 -3.76
C GLN A 48 2.24 11.76 -3.98
N ILE A 49 1.45 11.03 -3.19
CA ILE A 49 -0.01 11.12 -3.19
C ILE A 49 -0.55 11.00 -1.77
N LEU A 50 -1.55 11.82 -1.45
CA LEU A 50 -2.25 11.75 -0.17
C LEU A 50 -3.50 10.86 -0.32
N CYS A 51 -3.66 9.88 0.56
CA CYS A 51 -4.91 9.12 0.62
C CYS A 51 -6.02 10.00 1.24
N PRO A 52 -7.16 10.21 0.54
CA PRO A 52 -8.24 11.08 1.02
C PRO A 52 -8.98 10.53 2.26
N TYR A 53 -8.83 9.24 2.56
CA TYR A 53 -9.48 8.58 3.71
C TYR A 53 -8.54 8.48 4.91
N CYS A 54 -7.31 8.01 4.69
CA CYS A 54 -6.34 7.79 5.76
C CYS A 54 -5.62 9.05 6.21
N SER A 55 -5.66 10.12 5.41
CA SER A 55 -4.74 11.27 5.54
C SER A 55 -3.25 10.85 5.56
N THR A 56 -2.91 9.68 5.00
CA THR A 56 -1.54 9.18 4.92
C THR A 56 -0.91 9.63 3.61
N LEU A 57 0.31 10.15 3.69
CA LEU A 57 1.08 10.57 2.52
C LEU A 57 1.95 9.42 2.03
N TYR A 58 1.69 8.96 0.81
CA TYR A 58 2.56 8.01 0.14
C TYR A 58 3.59 8.77 -0.69
N VAL A 59 4.84 8.36 -0.62
CA VAL A 59 5.96 8.96 -1.37
C VAL A 59 6.66 7.87 -2.17
N HIS A 60 6.83 8.06 -3.47
CA HIS A 60 7.55 7.13 -4.31
C HIS A 60 9.06 7.25 -4.07
N ASP A 61 9.68 6.18 -3.56
CA ASP A 61 11.13 6.07 -3.46
C ASP A 61 11.65 5.06 -4.49
N PRO A 62 12.41 5.50 -5.51
CA PRO A 62 12.91 4.62 -6.57
C PRO A 62 13.98 3.63 -6.09
N ARG A 63 14.44 3.73 -4.84
CA ARG A 63 15.39 2.77 -4.25
C ARG A 63 14.68 1.54 -3.68
N LEU A 64 13.38 1.64 -3.40
CA LEU A 64 12.56 0.54 -2.90
C LEU A 64 12.04 -0.30 -4.06
N LYS A 65 11.94 -1.62 -3.87
CA LYS A 65 11.27 -2.50 -4.84
C LYS A 65 9.76 -2.27 -4.83
N PRO A 66 9.06 -2.71 -5.89
CA PRO A 66 7.60 -2.59 -5.96
C PRO A 66 6.83 -3.30 -4.82
N THR A 67 7.46 -4.24 -4.13
CA THR A 67 6.89 -4.96 -2.98
C THR A 67 7.50 -4.54 -1.64
N GLU A 68 8.19 -3.39 -1.61
CA GLU A 68 8.85 -2.85 -0.42
C GLU A 68 8.24 -1.49 -0.07
N SER A 69 8.07 -1.24 1.22
CA SER A 69 7.71 0.06 1.78
C SER A 69 8.62 0.41 2.95
N ASP A 70 8.69 1.69 3.27
CA ASP A 70 9.22 2.19 4.54
C ASP A 70 8.13 3.01 5.24
N PRO A 71 7.59 2.54 6.39
CA PRO A 71 7.95 1.34 7.14
C PRO A 71 7.64 0.02 6.40
N ALA A 72 8.48 -1.01 6.58
CA ALA A 72 8.32 -2.31 5.91
C ALA A 72 7.05 -3.07 6.30
N GLU A 73 6.52 -2.82 7.50
CA GLU A 73 5.28 -3.45 7.99
C GLU A 73 4.01 -2.91 7.31
N CYS A 74 4.11 -1.78 6.62
CA CYS A 74 2.98 -1.18 5.92
C CYS A 74 2.63 -1.91 4.61
N HIS A 75 3.52 -2.76 4.10
CA HIS A 75 3.23 -3.59 2.93
C HIS A 75 2.39 -4.79 3.33
N VAL A 76 1.20 -4.91 2.73
CA VAL A 76 0.31 -6.05 2.92
C VAL A 76 0.66 -7.08 1.85
N VAL A 77 1.34 -8.14 2.28
CA VAL A 77 1.53 -9.33 1.46
C VAL A 77 0.20 -10.07 1.39
N LEU A 78 -0.62 -9.72 0.40
CA LEU A 78 -1.72 -10.58 -0.02
C LEU A 78 -1.09 -11.76 -0.77
N GLU A 79 -0.70 -12.81 -0.06
CA GLU A 79 -0.54 -14.11 -0.70
C GLU A 79 -1.87 -14.43 -1.37
N ALA A 80 -1.90 -14.39 -2.71
CA ALA A 80 -3.00 -14.94 -3.48
C ALA A 80 -3.25 -16.36 -2.93
N GLU A 81 -4.40 -16.52 -2.27
CA GLU A 81 -4.74 -17.60 -1.34
C GLU A 81 -4.18 -18.97 -1.74
N SER A 82 -3.43 -19.64 -0.84
CA SER A 82 -3.54 -21.09 -0.69
C SER A 82 -2.80 -21.64 0.54
N SER A 83 -3.60 -22.28 1.40
CA SER A 83 -3.26 -23.50 2.16
C SER A 83 -2.79 -23.39 3.62
N ASN A 84 -3.80 -23.56 4.49
CA ASN A 84 -3.89 -24.68 5.46
C ASN A 84 -3.25 -24.54 6.86
N ALA A 85 -4.12 -24.45 7.88
CA ALA A 85 -4.11 -25.17 9.19
C ALA A 85 -4.82 -24.27 10.23
N ARG A 86 -5.94 -24.60 10.89
CA ARG A 86 -6.65 -25.83 11.25
C ARG A 86 -8.10 -25.48 11.60
#